data_AF-A0A921F6A7-F1
#
_entry.id   AF-A0A921F6A7-F1
#
_cell.length_a   1.000
_cell.length_b   1.000
_cell.length_c   1.000
_cell.angle_alpha   90.00
_cell.angle_beta   90.00
_cell.angle_gamma   90.00
#
_symmetry.space_group_name_H-M   'P 1'
#
loop_
_entity.id
_entity.type
_entity.pdbx_description
1 polymer ?
#
loop_
_entity_poly.entity_id
_entity_poly.type
_entity_poly.pdbx_seq_one_letter_code
_entity_poly.pdbx_strand_id
1 'polypeptide(L)'
;GAQIGFMNPGGLRDELLNDPEGAEDNINKAEANGVLPFANTIVTMKMTGEQIKNVLEQQWQPDGSSRPFLALGTNDALTWTFDPTRERGDRITSVSFEGKPIDESETYSVVSQSFLAGGGDNFTEFSEATEKADTGLIDSDTWMDFIRENSPLAPDFSRRAIAAKNLPDTVTAGEKTSFTLSDLNLTSLGATKATKATVKLGEDELGTFDTTSEVDDSTFGAGAFAAQLDGKVDIDVEIPADAPAGEQILTVELDNGTVVSIPVTVGAGSGDDDGEDGTDAPSAGSLASLAPVFGSSVALLHVLGFEAAGAEGSLEAQTIGS
;
A
#
# COMPACT_ATOMS: atom_id res chain seq x y z
N GLY A 1 -2.40 15.32 -11.94
CA GLY A 1 -1.43 14.21 -12.07
C GLY A 1 -2.13 12.90 -11.78
N ALA A 2 -1.44 11.77 -11.92
CA ALA A 2 -1.94 10.50 -11.41
C ALA A 2 -1.77 10.43 -9.88
N GLN A 3 -2.64 9.70 -9.21
CA GLN A 3 -2.63 9.47 -7.76
C GLN A 3 -1.83 8.22 -7.39
N ILE A 4 -1.92 7.18 -8.22
CA ILE A 4 -1.33 5.86 -7.96
C ILE A 4 -0.45 5.47 -9.14
N GLY A 5 0.78 5.07 -8.86
CA GLY A 5 1.71 4.50 -9.84
C GLY A 5 1.90 3.01 -9.60
N PHE A 6 1.98 2.21 -10.66
CA PHE A 6 2.32 0.78 -10.60
C PHE A 6 3.51 0.43 -11.48
N MET A 7 4.39 -0.42 -10.97
CA MET A 7 5.53 -0.98 -11.68
C MET A 7 5.60 -2.51 -11.46
N ASN A 8 5.82 -3.29 -12.52
CA ASN A 8 6.00 -4.74 -12.39
C ASN A 8 7.45 -5.08 -12.05
N PRO A 9 7.71 -6.14 -11.26
CA PRO A 9 9.07 -6.47 -10.83
C PRO A 9 9.94 -6.97 -11.99
N GLY A 10 9.34 -7.42 -13.09
CA GLY A 10 10.07 -7.82 -14.29
C GLY A 10 10.61 -6.66 -15.12
N GLY A 11 10.04 -5.46 -14.96
CA GLY A 11 10.45 -4.26 -15.67
C GLY A 11 11.70 -3.60 -15.08
N LEU A 12 12.00 -3.85 -13.80
CA LEU A 12 13.27 -3.48 -13.14
C LEU A 12 14.30 -4.59 -13.39
N ARG A 13 15.48 -4.24 -13.90
CA ARG A 13 16.45 -5.20 -14.46
C ARG A 13 17.81 -5.21 -13.79
N ASP A 14 18.12 -4.17 -13.02
CA ASP A 14 19.39 -4.02 -12.33
C ASP A 14 19.19 -3.21 -11.05
N GLU A 15 20.17 -3.26 -10.16
CA GLU A 15 20.21 -2.43 -8.96
C GLU A 15 21.04 -1.15 -9.19
N LEU A 16 20.68 -0.07 -8.49
CA LEU A 16 21.62 1.03 -8.27
C LEU A 16 22.39 0.75 -6.98
N LEU A 17 23.61 0.25 -7.12
CA LEU A 17 24.48 -0.02 -5.98
C LEU A 17 25.33 1.21 -5.69
N ASN A 18 25.35 1.66 -4.43
CA ASN A 18 26.37 2.61 -3.98
C ASN A 18 27.73 1.92 -4.03
N ASP A 19 28.74 2.58 -4.59
CA ASP A 19 30.10 2.04 -4.66
C ASP A 19 30.67 1.83 -3.25
N PRO A 20 30.92 0.57 -2.83
CA PRO A 20 31.45 0.28 -1.49
C PRO A 20 32.89 0.79 -1.29
N GLU A 21 33.61 1.16 -2.36
CA GLU A 21 34.97 1.72 -2.30
C GLU A 21 35.00 3.26 -2.33
N GLY A 22 33.84 3.93 -2.43
CA GLY A 22 33.70 5.37 -2.31
C GLY A 22 34.31 6.18 -3.45
N ALA A 23 34.45 5.58 -4.64
CA ALA A 23 35.03 6.29 -5.78
C ALA A 23 33.99 7.16 -6.51
N GLU A 24 32.72 6.74 -6.65
CA GLU A 24 31.64 7.61 -7.17
C GLU A 24 30.25 7.29 -6.59
N ASP A 25 29.67 8.24 -5.81
CA ASP A 25 28.24 8.26 -5.45
C ASP A 25 27.36 8.84 -6.59
N ASN A 26 27.85 8.81 -7.84
CA ASN A 26 27.16 9.37 -9.00
C ASN A 26 26.49 8.25 -9.80
N ILE A 27 25.20 8.41 -10.11
CA ILE A 27 24.49 7.52 -11.04
C ILE A 27 24.77 7.98 -12.47
N ASN A 28 25.43 7.14 -13.26
CA ASN A 28 25.66 7.43 -14.67
C ASN A 28 24.49 6.94 -15.55
N LYS A 29 24.46 7.42 -16.81
CA LYS A 29 23.38 7.08 -17.76
C LYS A 29 23.28 5.57 -18.03
N ALA A 30 24.40 4.85 -18.07
CA ALA A 30 24.40 3.43 -18.36
C ALA A 30 23.79 2.63 -17.20
N GLU A 31 24.08 3.00 -15.95
CA GLU A 31 23.47 2.42 -14.75
C GLU A 31 21.98 2.72 -14.69
N ALA A 32 21.57 3.99 -14.84
CA ALA A 32 20.16 4.38 -14.82
C ALA A 32 19.34 3.64 -15.89
N ASN A 33 19.89 3.52 -17.11
CA ASN A 33 19.29 2.76 -18.19
C ASN A 33 19.33 1.24 -17.95
N GLY A 34 20.32 0.73 -17.19
CA GLY A 34 20.40 -0.68 -16.80
C GLY A 34 19.22 -1.11 -15.93
N VAL A 35 18.74 -0.23 -15.04
CA VAL A 35 17.60 -0.48 -14.15
C VAL A 35 16.29 -0.58 -14.91
N LEU A 36 15.99 0.39 -15.77
CA LEU A 36 14.80 0.43 -16.63
C LEU A 36 15.21 0.45 -18.11
N PRO A 37 15.64 -0.69 -18.68
CA PRO A 37 16.17 -0.73 -20.06
C PRO A 37 15.08 -0.86 -21.11
N PHE A 38 13.83 -1.02 -20.68
CA PHE A 38 12.70 -1.06 -21.58
C PHE A 38 12.40 0.35 -22.07
N ALA A 39 11.90 0.45 -23.29
CA ALA A 39 11.42 1.71 -23.86
C ALA A 39 9.89 1.67 -23.89
N ASN A 40 9.27 1.36 -22.74
CA ASN A 40 7.82 1.43 -22.65
C ASN A 40 7.40 2.89 -22.61
N THR A 41 6.19 3.17 -23.05
CA THR A 41 5.59 4.47 -22.87
C THR A 41 4.86 4.57 -21.53
N ILE A 42 4.76 5.77 -20.97
CA ILE A 42 3.97 6.04 -19.77
C ILE A 42 2.50 6.24 -20.17
N VAL A 43 1.60 5.46 -19.56
CA VAL A 43 0.16 5.48 -19.82
C VAL A 43 -0.58 5.90 -18.55
N THR A 44 -1.40 6.93 -18.67
CA THR A 44 -2.36 7.33 -17.62
C THR A 44 -3.71 6.68 -17.88
N MET A 45 -4.45 6.35 -16.82
CA MET A 45 -5.76 5.69 -16.91
C MET A 45 -6.62 5.98 -15.67
N LYS A 46 -7.88 5.56 -15.73
CA LYS A 46 -8.84 5.61 -14.62
C LYS A 46 -9.22 4.19 -14.23
N MET A 47 -9.12 3.89 -12.94
CA MET A 47 -9.48 2.59 -12.36
C MET A 47 -10.36 2.78 -11.13
N THR A 48 -11.37 1.93 -10.95
CA THR A 48 -12.11 1.93 -9.68
C THR A 48 -11.28 1.33 -8.55
N GLY A 49 -11.68 1.55 -7.30
CA GLY A 49 -11.03 0.91 -6.16
C GLY A 49 -11.10 -0.63 -6.24
N GLU A 50 -12.20 -1.17 -6.74
CA GLU A 50 -12.35 -2.62 -7.03
C GLU A 50 -11.30 -3.09 -8.04
N GLN A 51 -11.11 -2.36 -9.14
CA GLN A 51 -10.09 -2.70 -10.13
C GLN A 51 -8.67 -2.63 -9.54
N ILE A 52 -8.38 -1.65 -8.68
CA ILE A 52 -7.09 -1.57 -7.98
C ILE A 52 -6.87 -2.80 -7.09
N LYS A 53 -7.89 -3.21 -6.32
CA LYS A 53 -7.82 -4.43 -5.51
C LYS A 53 -7.61 -5.68 -6.37
N ASN A 54 -8.31 -5.79 -7.50
CA ASN A 54 -8.13 -6.89 -8.45
C ASN A 54 -6.71 -6.93 -9.05
N VAL A 55 -6.10 -5.78 -9.34
CA VAL A 55 -4.68 -5.72 -9.76
C VAL A 55 -3.76 -6.26 -8.66
N LEU A 56 -4.00 -5.90 -7.40
CA LEU A 56 -3.20 -6.40 -6.28
C LEU A 56 -3.40 -7.91 -6.04
N GLU A 57 -4.60 -8.44 -6.26
CA GLU A 57 -4.88 -9.89 -6.26
C GLU A 57 -4.16 -10.63 -7.40
N GLN A 58 -4.02 -9.99 -8.56
CA GLN A 58 -3.33 -10.56 -9.72
C GLN A 58 -1.82 -10.73 -9.50
N GLN A 59 -1.24 -10.18 -8.41
CA GLN A 59 0.14 -10.50 -8.02
C GLN A 59 0.33 -12.00 -7.81
N TRP A 60 -0.69 -12.73 -7.33
CA TRP A 60 -0.67 -14.19 -7.30
C TRP A 60 -1.07 -14.76 -8.66
N GLN A 61 -0.07 -15.26 -9.36
CA GLN A 61 -0.19 -15.63 -10.76
C GLN A 61 -0.99 -16.93 -10.96
N PRO A 62 -1.57 -17.14 -12.16
CA PRO A 62 -2.27 -18.38 -12.50
C PRO A 62 -1.41 -19.62 -12.29
N ASP A 63 -2.05 -20.75 -11.97
CA ASP A 63 -1.35 -22.02 -11.74
C ASP A 63 -0.53 -22.45 -12.96
N GLY A 64 0.69 -22.90 -12.72
CA GLY A 64 1.63 -23.26 -13.78
C GLY A 64 2.49 -22.10 -14.32
N SER A 65 2.29 -20.88 -13.82
CA SER A 65 3.19 -19.76 -14.09
C SER A 65 4.60 -20.04 -13.56
N SER A 66 5.63 -19.64 -14.31
CA SER A 66 7.04 -19.84 -13.92
C SER A 66 7.40 -19.07 -12.64
N ARG A 67 6.74 -17.93 -12.43
CA ARG A 67 6.79 -17.14 -11.21
C ARG A 67 5.38 -17.14 -10.60
N PRO A 68 5.17 -17.76 -9.42
CA PRO A 68 3.84 -17.84 -8.81
C PRO A 68 3.39 -16.52 -8.16
N PHE A 69 4.33 -15.60 -7.94
CA PHE A 69 4.05 -14.28 -7.37
C PHE A 69 4.87 -13.20 -8.06
N LEU A 70 4.25 -12.05 -8.36
CA LEU A 70 4.86 -10.86 -8.93
C LEU A 70 4.54 -9.66 -8.04
N ALA A 71 5.45 -9.31 -7.14
CA ALA A 71 5.31 -8.15 -6.26
C ALA A 71 5.29 -6.84 -7.06
N LEU A 72 4.16 -6.13 -7.09
CA LEU A 72 4.04 -4.82 -7.71
C LEU A 72 4.73 -3.77 -6.84
N GLY A 73 5.50 -2.89 -7.48
CA GLY A 73 5.96 -1.64 -6.88
C GLY A 73 4.90 -0.56 -7.03
N THR A 74 4.67 0.22 -5.96
CA THR A 74 3.73 1.35 -5.94
C THR A 74 4.38 2.59 -5.34
N ASN A 75 3.76 3.75 -5.54
CA ASN A 75 4.12 4.95 -4.77
C ASN A 75 3.70 4.84 -3.29
N ASP A 76 4.14 5.81 -2.50
CA ASP A 76 3.91 5.92 -1.05
C ASP A 76 2.45 6.06 -0.62
N ALA A 77 1.59 6.56 -1.51
CA ALA A 77 0.18 6.75 -1.20
C ALA A 77 -0.63 5.44 -1.11
N LEU A 78 -0.21 4.35 -1.75
CA LEU A 78 -0.96 3.08 -1.75
C LEU A 78 -0.29 2.03 -0.87
N THR A 79 -1.01 1.56 0.14
CA THR A 79 -0.60 0.45 1.01
C THR A 79 -1.70 -0.60 1.12
N TRP A 80 -1.35 -1.84 1.42
CA TRP A 80 -2.32 -2.91 1.56
C TRP A 80 -1.85 -3.99 2.53
N THR A 81 -2.82 -4.72 3.07
CA THR A 81 -2.58 -5.95 3.83
C THR A 81 -3.09 -7.14 3.06
N PHE A 82 -2.49 -8.31 3.30
CA PHE A 82 -2.93 -9.53 2.65
C PHE A 82 -2.77 -10.77 3.55
N ASP A 83 -3.62 -11.76 3.36
CA ASP A 83 -3.50 -13.10 3.95
C ASP A 83 -3.25 -14.12 2.83
N PRO A 84 -2.01 -14.60 2.65
CA PRO A 84 -1.68 -15.57 1.61
C PRO A 84 -2.33 -16.95 1.80
N THR A 85 -2.92 -17.23 2.96
CA THR A 85 -3.62 -18.49 3.24
C THR A 85 -5.04 -18.53 2.67
N ARG A 86 -5.60 -17.37 2.29
CA ARG A 86 -6.91 -17.27 1.63
C ARG A 86 -6.83 -17.72 0.17
N GLU A 87 -8.02 -18.00 -0.39
CA GLU A 87 -8.15 -18.39 -1.80
C GLU A 87 -7.66 -17.28 -2.74
N ARG A 88 -7.12 -17.65 -3.91
CA ARG A 88 -6.66 -16.67 -4.91
C ARG A 88 -7.83 -15.80 -5.36
N GLY A 89 -7.67 -14.48 -5.34
CA GLY A 89 -8.74 -13.51 -5.60
C GLY A 89 -9.41 -12.98 -4.32
N ASP A 90 -9.02 -13.48 -3.15
CA ASP A 90 -9.50 -13.03 -1.84
C ASP A 90 -8.34 -12.98 -0.83
N ARG A 91 -7.12 -12.66 -1.28
CA ARG A 91 -5.94 -12.57 -0.40
C ARG A 91 -5.72 -11.17 0.13
N ILE A 92 -6.09 -10.13 -0.59
CA ILE A 92 -6.01 -8.73 -0.16
C ILE A 92 -7.08 -8.49 0.90
N THR A 93 -6.65 -8.20 2.13
CA THR A 93 -7.54 -8.02 3.28
C THR A 93 -7.91 -6.55 3.49
N SER A 94 -7.05 -5.62 3.10
CA SER A 94 -7.34 -4.17 3.14
C SER A 94 -6.47 -3.45 2.12
N VAL A 95 -6.99 -2.36 1.54
CA VAL A 95 -6.26 -1.44 0.67
C VAL A 95 -6.50 -0.04 1.19
N SER A 96 -5.44 0.73 1.36
CA SER A 96 -5.48 2.12 1.80
C SER A 96 -4.81 3.04 0.79
N PHE A 97 -5.46 4.16 0.51
CA PHE A 97 -4.93 5.28 -0.26
C PHE A 97 -4.80 6.51 0.66
N GLU A 98 -3.59 7.06 0.77
CA GLU A 98 -3.25 8.17 1.68
C GLU A 98 -3.67 7.89 3.15
N GLY A 99 -3.48 6.64 3.59
CA GLY A 99 -3.81 6.20 4.95
C GLY A 99 -5.30 5.97 5.22
N LYS A 100 -6.17 6.11 4.21
CA LYS A 100 -7.61 5.85 4.32
C LYS A 100 -8.01 4.65 3.48
N PRO A 101 -9.01 3.87 3.91
CA PRO A 101 -9.53 2.77 3.10
C PRO A 101 -9.96 3.24 1.72
N ILE A 102 -9.66 2.45 0.70
CA ILE A 102 -10.12 2.74 -0.65
C ILE A 102 -11.64 2.48 -0.75
N ASP A 103 -12.38 3.39 -1.38
CA ASP A 103 -13.75 3.10 -1.80
C ASP A 103 -13.70 2.30 -3.11
N GLU A 104 -14.23 1.07 -3.10
CA GLU A 104 -14.23 0.17 -4.25
C GLU A 104 -15.01 0.74 -5.46
N SER A 105 -15.98 1.63 -5.23
CA SER A 105 -16.79 2.28 -6.25
C SER A 105 -16.21 3.60 -6.76
N GLU A 106 -15.31 4.23 -6.00
CA GLU A 106 -14.64 5.47 -6.41
C GLU A 106 -13.62 5.21 -7.51
N THR A 107 -13.39 6.20 -8.37
CA THR A 107 -12.43 6.14 -9.48
C THR A 107 -11.17 6.94 -9.18
N TYR A 108 -10.02 6.29 -9.34
CA TYR A 108 -8.69 6.84 -9.07
C TYR A 108 -7.93 7.05 -10.39
N SER A 109 -7.10 8.10 -10.42
CA SER A 109 -6.15 8.30 -11.52
C SER A 109 -4.90 7.45 -11.31
N VAL A 110 -4.64 6.55 -12.26
CA VAL A 110 -3.55 5.58 -12.21
C VAL A 110 -2.56 5.86 -13.33
N VAL A 111 -1.28 5.62 -13.09
CA VAL A 111 -0.23 5.63 -14.11
C VAL A 111 0.57 4.33 -14.06
N SER A 112 0.91 3.81 -15.24
CA SER A 112 1.82 2.68 -15.38
C SER A 112 2.47 2.69 -16.76
N GLN A 113 3.47 1.87 -16.96
CA GLN A 113 4.12 1.61 -18.23
C GLN A 113 3.20 0.81 -19.16
N SER A 114 3.32 1.05 -20.47
CA SER A 114 2.39 0.52 -21.49
C SER A 114 2.28 -1.00 -21.53
N PHE A 115 3.33 -1.72 -21.08
CA PHE A 115 3.28 -3.16 -20.88
C PHE A 115 2.19 -3.59 -19.88
N LEU A 116 2.17 -3.00 -18.68
CA LEU A 116 1.14 -3.28 -17.69
C LEU A 116 -0.21 -2.71 -18.12
N ALA A 117 -0.25 -1.48 -18.67
CA ALA A 117 -1.49 -0.87 -19.15
C ALA A 117 -2.21 -1.70 -20.24
N GLY A 118 -1.46 -2.56 -20.96
CA GLY A 118 -1.96 -3.52 -21.93
C GLY A 118 -2.35 -4.89 -21.36
N GLY A 119 -2.20 -5.12 -20.05
CA GLY A 119 -2.49 -6.40 -19.38
C GLY A 119 -1.31 -7.38 -19.33
N GLY A 120 -0.07 -6.89 -19.49
CA GLY A 120 1.14 -7.71 -19.38
C GLY A 120 1.26 -8.42 -18.01
N ASP A 121 2.08 -9.48 -17.94
CA ASP A 121 2.31 -10.26 -16.71
C ASP A 121 1.02 -10.80 -16.04
N ASN A 122 -0.02 -11.06 -16.85
CA ASN A 122 -1.35 -11.48 -16.40
C ASN A 122 -2.08 -10.47 -15.50
N PHE A 123 -1.64 -9.21 -15.47
CA PHE A 123 -2.38 -8.13 -14.79
C PHE A 123 -3.51 -7.60 -15.68
N THR A 124 -4.43 -8.49 -16.06
CA THR A 124 -5.47 -8.23 -17.05
C THR A 124 -6.44 -7.11 -16.64
N GLU A 125 -6.56 -6.80 -15.34
CA GLU A 125 -7.45 -5.71 -14.91
C GLU A 125 -7.01 -4.35 -15.48
N PHE A 126 -5.72 -4.15 -15.72
CA PHE A 126 -5.25 -2.95 -16.41
C PHE A 126 -5.82 -2.83 -17.83
N SER A 127 -6.11 -3.93 -18.54
CA SER A 127 -6.69 -3.85 -19.90
C SER A 127 -8.10 -3.25 -19.90
N GLU A 128 -8.83 -3.41 -18.79
CA GLU A 128 -10.20 -2.97 -18.58
C GLU A 128 -10.29 -1.54 -18.00
N ALA A 129 -9.16 -0.91 -17.65
CA ALA A 129 -9.13 0.47 -17.19
C ALA A 129 -9.68 1.45 -18.26
N THR A 130 -10.29 2.53 -17.81
CA THR A 130 -10.92 3.54 -18.68
C THR A 130 -10.02 4.75 -18.89
N GLU A 131 -10.39 5.63 -19.84
CA GLU A 131 -9.68 6.89 -20.11
C GLU A 131 -8.17 6.74 -20.30
N LYS A 132 -7.74 5.64 -20.94
CA LYS A 132 -6.32 5.42 -21.22
C LYS A 132 -5.78 6.47 -22.17
N ALA A 133 -4.71 7.14 -21.74
CA ALA A 133 -3.95 8.07 -22.54
C ALA A 133 -2.46 7.75 -22.45
N ASP A 134 -1.90 7.31 -23.57
CA ASP A 134 -0.46 7.20 -23.76
C ASP A 134 0.13 8.60 -23.90
N THR A 135 1.09 8.93 -23.04
CA THR A 135 1.73 10.24 -23.01
C THR A 135 2.81 10.41 -24.08
N GLY A 136 3.27 9.30 -24.68
CA GLY A 136 4.43 9.26 -25.56
C GLY A 136 5.77 9.41 -24.83
N LEU A 137 5.78 9.62 -23.51
CA LEU A 137 7.00 9.68 -22.71
C LEU A 137 7.55 8.28 -22.52
N ILE A 138 8.86 8.12 -22.72
CA ILE A 138 9.56 6.87 -22.49
C ILE A 138 9.89 6.72 -21.00
N ASP A 139 9.61 5.57 -20.42
CA ASP A 139 9.84 5.25 -19.00
C ASP A 139 11.31 5.42 -18.59
N SER A 140 12.26 4.94 -19.39
CA SER A 140 13.70 5.12 -19.16
C SER A 140 14.15 6.58 -19.14
N ASP A 141 13.66 7.41 -20.07
CA ASP A 141 13.95 8.84 -20.10
C ASP A 141 13.32 9.55 -18.88
N THR A 142 12.06 9.23 -18.57
CA THR A 142 11.33 9.78 -17.41
C THR A 142 12.04 9.44 -16.08
N TRP A 143 12.54 8.21 -15.94
CA TRP A 143 13.33 7.77 -14.80
C TRP A 143 14.65 8.54 -14.67
N MET A 144 15.37 8.73 -15.78
CA MET A 144 16.61 9.50 -15.79
C MET A 144 16.37 10.97 -15.43
N ASP A 145 15.27 11.55 -15.89
CA ASP A 145 14.89 12.92 -15.52
C ASP A 145 14.55 13.01 -14.03
N PHE A 146 13.78 12.04 -13.49
CA PHE A 146 13.50 11.95 -12.07
C PHE A 146 14.79 11.89 -11.23
N ILE A 147 15.78 11.07 -11.61
CA ILE A 147 17.07 11.00 -10.90
C ILE A 147 17.77 12.37 -10.87
N ARG A 148 17.79 13.10 -12.00
CA ARG A 148 18.45 14.41 -12.09
C ARG A 148 17.76 15.46 -11.23
N GLU A 149 16.43 15.46 -11.23
CA GLU A 149 15.62 16.45 -10.52
C GLU A 149 15.60 16.22 -9.00
N ASN A 150 15.83 14.99 -8.55
CA ASN A 150 15.70 14.59 -7.14
C ASN A 150 17.04 14.19 -6.51
N SER A 151 18.16 14.73 -6.99
CA SER A 151 19.48 14.47 -6.42
C SER A 151 19.76 15.33 -5.17
N PRO A 152 20.26 14.75 -4.05
CA PRO A 152 20.59 13.34 -3.86
C PRO A 152 19.34 12.46 -3.63
N LEU A 153 19.36 11.25 -4.21
CA LEU A 153 18.31 10.26 -4.02
C LEU A 153 18.55 9.43 -2.76
N ALA A 154 17.48 9.11 -2.05
CA ALA A 154 17.49 8.11 -0.99
C ALA A 154 16.28 7.17 -1.17
N PRO A 155 16.44 5.85 -0.96
CA PRO A 155 15.32 4.92 -0.97
C PRO A 155 14.43 5.14 0.25
N ASP A 156 13.13 4.93 0.07
CA ASP A 156 12.20 4.74 1.17
C ASP A 156 12.12 3.24 1.48
N PHE A 157 12.43 2.86 2.73
CA PHE A 157 12.43 1.48 3.18
C PHE A 157 11.11 1.05 3.84
N SER A 158 10.10 1.91 3.87
CA SER A 158 8.77 1.55 4.36
C SER A 158 8.10 0.52 3.44
N ARG A 159 7.46 -0.49 4.03
CA ARG A 159 6.70 -1.50 3.29
C ARG A 159 5.39 -0.92 2.77
N ARG A 160 5.01 -1.29 1.55
CA ARG A 160 3.67 -1.02 1.00
C ARG A 160 2.69 -2.18 1.23
N ALA A 161 3.21 -3.40 1.32
CA ALA A 161 2.44 -4.63 1.52
C ALA A 161 2.87 -5.31 2.82
N ILE A 162 1.90 -5.65 3.67
CA ILE A 162 2.13 -6.39 4.93
C ILE A 162 1.26 -7.63 4.99
N ALA A 163 1.84 -8.77 5.36
CA ALA A 163 1.07 -9.98 5.60
C ALA A 163 0.31 -9.82 6.92
N ALA A 164 -0.99 -10.14 6.95
CA ALA A 164 -1.82 -9.94 8.12
C ALA A 164 -2.80 -11.10 8.31
N LYS A 165 -3.03 -11.49 9.57
CA LYS A 165 -3.97 -12.56 9.94
C LYS A 165 -4.86 -12.12 11.10
N ASN A 166 -6.12 -12.55 11.04
CA ASN A 166 -7.16 -12.23 12.03
C ASN A 166 -7.34 -10.72 12.24
N LEU A 167 -7.19 -9.92 11.18
CA LEU A 167 -7.52 -8.50 11.26
C LEU A 167 -9.00 -8.33 11.65
N PRO A 168 -9.31 -7.45 12.61
CA PRO A 168 -10.69 -7.22 13.01
C PRO A 168 -11.40 -6.35 11.97
N ASP A 169 -12.61 -6.72 11.56
CA ASP A 169 -13.52 -5.83 10.84
C ASP A 169 -14.34 -4.96 11.81
N THR A 170 -14.61 -5.50 13.01
CA THR A 170 -15.37 -4.88 14.08
C THR A 170 -14.65 -5.10 15.40
N VAL A 171 -14.65 -4.09 16.27
CA VAL A 171 -14.13 -4.16 17.62
C VAL A 171 -15.16 -3.58 18.60
N THR A 172 -15.11 -3.99 19.86
CA THR A 172 -16.02 -3.48 20.90
C THR A 172 -15.23 -2.60 21.86
N ALA A 173 -15.76 -1.42 22.20
CA ALA A 173 -15.14 -0.57 23.23
C ALA A 173 -15.07 -1.30 24.58
N GLY A 174 -13.91 -1.26 25.24
CA GLY A 174 -13.65 -1.98 26.49
C GLY A 174 -13.29 -3.46 26.34
N GLU A 175 -13.25 -4.01 25.13
CA GLU A 175 -12.85 -5.39 24.88
C GLU A 175 -11.48 -5.50 24.22
N LYS A 176 -10.88 -6.68 24.31
CA LYS A 176 -9.62 -7.00 23.65
C LYS A 176 -9.82 -7.42 22.21
N THR A 177 -8.88 -7.04 21.36
CA THR A 177 -8.73 -7.56 20.00
C THR A 177 -7.28 -8.03 19.78
N SER A 178 -7.12 -9.08 18.99
CA SER A 178 -5.81 -9.67 18.72
C SER A 178 -5.66 -10.03 17.24
N PHE A 179 -4.50 -9.71 16.67
CA PHE A 179 -4.18 -9.98 15.27
C PHE A 179 -2.67 -10.10 15.08
N THR A 180 -2.25 -10.64 13.93
CA THR A 180 -0.83 -10.86 13.61
C THR A 180 -0.47 -10.08 12.37
N LEU A 181 0.67 -9.38 12.41
CA LEU A 181 1.33 -8.83 11.23
C LEU A 181 2.67 -9.55 11.00
N SER A 182 3.00 -9.76 9.74
CA SER A 182 4.24 -10.41 9.30
C SER A 182 4.76 -9.75 8.03
N ASP A 183 5.93 -10.17 7.58
CA ASP A 183 6.61 -9.56 6.46
C ASP A 183 6.89 -8.07 6.74
N LEU A 184 7.49 -7.79 7.90
CA LEU A 184 7.77 -6.43 8.39
C LEU A 184 9.09 -5.86 7.83
N ASN A 185 10.03 -6.72 7.43
CA ASN A 185 11.42 -6.34 7.14
C ASN A 185 11.78 -6.45 5.66
N LEU A 186 12.29 -5.39 5.04
CA LEU A 186 12.89 -5.50 3.71
C LEU A 186 14.28 -6.14 3.78
N THR A 187 14.65 -6.88 2.72
CA THR A 187 15.99 -7.48 2.56
C THR A 187 16.96 -6.57 1.81
N SER A 188 16.51 -5.38 1.39
CA SER A 188 17.32 -4.38 0.69
C SER A 188 18.50 -3.90 1.53
N LEU A 189 19.63 -3.64 0.88
CA LEU A 189 20.81 -3.10 1.52
C LEU A 189 20.49 -1.74 2.16
N GLY A 190 20.82 -1.60 3.45
CA GLY A 190 20.58 -0.37 4.22
C GLY A 190 19.22 -0.29 4.91
N ALA A 191 18.28 -1.20 4.60
CA ALA A 191 17.01 -1.28 5.32
C ALA A 191 17.22 -1.71 6.77
N THR A 192 16.57 -1.02 7.71
CA THR A 192 16.56 -1.40 9.12
C THR A 192 15.40 -2.35 9.40
N LYS A 193 15.67 -3.43 10.15
CA LYS A 193 14.61 -4.31 10.64
C LYS A 193 13.73 -3.56 11.65
N ALA A 194 12.42 -3.78 11.57
CA ALA A 194 11.51 -3.31 12.60
C ALA A 194 11.83 -4.03 13.92
N THR A 195 11.89 -3.30 15.03
CA THR A 195 12.07 -3.86 16.38
C THR A 195 10.87 -3.60 17.28
N LYS A 196 10.07 -2.59 16.95
CA LYS A 196 8.88 -2.18 17.72
C LYS A 196 7.70 -1.90 16.79
N ALA A 197 6.51 -2.23 17.27
CA ALA A 197 5.23 -1.89 16.65
C ALA A 197 4.36 -1.15 17.67
N THR A 198 3.97 0.08 17.36
CA THR A 198 3.09 0.92 18.20
C THR A 198 1.69 0.91 17.60
N VAL A 199 0.69 0.50 18.38
CA VAL A 199 -0.70 0.39 17.95
C VAL A 199 -1.48 1.60 18.47
N LYS A 200 -2.24 2.24 17.59
CA LYS A 200 -3.07 3.40 17.90
C LYS A 200 -4.50 3.25 17.40
N LEU A 201 -5.44 3.90 18.07
CA LEU A 201 -6.79 4.15 17.58
C LEU A 201 -7.00 5.66 17.52
N GLY A 202 -7.01 6.22 16.31
CA GLY A 202 -6.92 7.68 16.15
C GLY A 202 -5.60 8.21 16.73
N GLU A 203 -5.68 9.10 17.72
CA GLU A 203 -4.50 9.66 18.39
C GLU A 203 -4.05 8.87 19.62
N ASP A 204 -4.89 7.95 20.11
CA ASP A 204 -4.64 7.22 21.36
C ASP A 204 -3.73 6.01 21.13
N GLU A 205 -2.59 5.96 21.83
CA GLU A 205 -1.71 4.80 21.85
C GLU A 205 -2.29 3.70 22.74
N LEU A 206 -2.55 2.54 22.14
CA LEU A 206 -3.09 1.36 22.81
C LEU A 206 -1.99 0.46 23.38
N GLY A 207 -0.79 0.50 22.79
CA GLY A 207 0.36 -0.24 23.28
C GLY A 207 1.50 -0.35 22.27
N THR A 208 2.66 -0.76 22.77
CA THR A 208 3.87 -1.00 21.97
C THR A 208 4.36 -2.43 22.18
N PHE A 209 4.65 -3.13 21.07
CA PHE A 209 5.00 -4.55 21.03
C PHE A 209 6.39 -4.75 20.43
N ASP A 210 7.13 -5.74 20.96
CA ASP A 210 8.38 -6.19 20.35
C ASP A 210 8.09 -7.03 19.11
N THR A 211 8.81 -6.77 18.03
CA THR A 211 8.79 -7.63 16.84
C THR A 211 9.80 -8.77 17.00
N THR A 212 9.59 -9.86 16.27
CA THR A 212 10.60 -10.90 16.08
C THR A 212 11.20 -10.79 14.69
N SER A 213 12.43 -11.25 14.50
CA SER A 213 13.10 -11.33 13.18
C SER A 213 13.18 -12.77 12.69
N GLU A 214 12.09 -13.52 12.85
CA GLU A 214 12.00 -14.90 12.40
C GLU A 214 11.56 -14.93 10.93
N VAL A 215 12.24 -15.77 10.15
CA VAL A 215 11.85 -16.16 8.79
C VAL A 215 11.22 -17.55 8.91
N ASP A 216 10.16 -17.84 8.15
CA ASP A 216 9.30 -19.05 8.25
C ASP A 216 8.15 -18.91 9.27
N ASP A 217 7.25 -17.95 9.03
CA ASP A 217 6.06 -17.79 9.85
C ASP A 217 4.99 -18.83 9.46
N SER A 218 5.01 -19.97 10.17
CA SER A 218 4.00 -21.04 10.03
C SER A 218 2.55 -20.57 10.25
N THR A 219 2.33 -19.38 10.85
CA THR A 219 1.02 -18.74 10.95
C THR A 219 0.39 -18.53 9.58
N PHE A 220 1.20 -18.32 8.54
CA PHE A 220 0.77 -18.11 7.16
C PHE A 220 0.89 -19.36 6.28
N GLY A 221 0.85 -20.54 6.91
CA GLY A 221 0.81 -21.83 6.24
C GLY A 221 2.19 -22.32 5.77
N ALA A 222 2.20 -23.39 4.97
CA ALA A 222 3.41 -23.97 4.42
C ALA A 222 3.55 -23.63 2.93
N GLY A 223 4.77 -23.33 2.48
CA GLY A 223 5.06 -23.11 1.05
C GLY A 223 6.08 -21.99 0.82
N ALA A 224 6.51 -21.85 -0.44
CA ALA A 224 7.58 -20.94 -0.81
C ALA A 224 7.29 -19.46 -0.51
N PHE A 225 6.01 -19.07 -0.40
CA PHE A 225 5.60 -17.71 -0.08
C PHE A 225 5.72 -17.42 1.43
N ALA A 226 5.18 -18.29 2.29
CA ALA A 226 5.30 -18.16 3.75
C ALA A 226 6.76 -18.20 4.23
N ALA A 227 7.61 -18.98 3.53
CA ALA A 227 9.04 -19.06 3.80
C ALA A 227 9.83 -17.78 3.49
N GLN A 228 9.21 -16.75 2.90
CA GLN A 228 9.84 -15.48 2.55
C GLN A 228 9.45 -14.33 3.49
N LEU A 229 8.43 -14.53 4.35
CA LEU A 229 8.00 -13.49 5.27
C LEU A 229 9.08 -13.30 6.35
N ASP A 230 9.66 -12.10 6.43
CA ASP A 230 10.67 -11.72 7.43
C ASP A 230 10.09 -10.69 8.38
N GLY A 231 10.11 -11.04 9.66
CA GLY A 231 9.65 -10.17 10.73
C GLY A 231 8.20 -10.41 11.06
N LYS A 232 7.88 -10.45 12.35
CA LYS A 232 6.53 -10.73 12.85
C LYS A 232 6.23 -9.92 14.10
N VAL A 233 4.96 -9.58 14.30
CA VAL A 233 4.43 -9.12 15.58
C VAL A 233 3.04 -9.70 15.82
N ASP A 234 2.83 -10.26 17.01
CA ASP A 234 1.51 -10.64 17.50
C ASP A 234 1.00 -9.52 18.42
N ILE A 235 -0.17 -8.97 18.09
CA ILE A 235 -0.76 -7.82 18.77
C ILE A 235 -1.97 -8.30 19.58
N ASP A 236 -2.05 -7.81 20.82
CA ASP A 236 -3.18 -7.97 21.73
C ASP A 236 -3.41 -6.65 22.46
N VAL A 237 -4.44 -5.91 22.06
CA VAL A 237 -4.75 -4.57 22.59
C VAL A 237 -6.18 -4.52 23.11
N GLU A 238 -6.40 -3.73 24.16
CA GLU A 238 -7.73 -3.40 24.66
C GLU A 238 -8.19 -2.11 23.99
N ILE A 239 -9.41 -2.12 23.44
CA ILE A 239 -10.01 -0.92 22.87
C ILE A 239 -10.49 -0.02 24.02
N PRO A 240 -10.17 1.28 24.05
CA PRO A 240 -10.61 2.17 25.11
C PRO A 240 -12.13 2.13 25.27
N ALA A 241 -12.62 2.10 26.52
CA ALA A 241 -14.05 2.05 26.80
C ALA A 241 -14.81 3.30 26.32
N ASP A 242 -14.11 4.42 26.15
CA ASP A 242 -14.58 5.69 25.61
C ASP A 242 -14.29 5.87 24.11
N ALA A 243 -13.83 4.81 23.42
CA ALA A 243 -13.58 4.85 21.99
C ALA A 243 -14.84 5.29 21.22
N PRO A 244 -14.72 6.24 20.27
CA PRO A 244 -15.86 6.73 19.52
C PRO A 244 -16.44 5.62 18.63
N ALA A 245 -17.76 5.39 18.78
CA ALA A 245 -18.48 4.40 17.98
C ALA A 245 -18.49 4.77 16.49
N GLY A 246 -18.57 3.75 15.64
CA GLY A 246 -18.59 3.88 14.18
C GLY A 246 -17.25 3.56 13.52
N GLU A 247 -17.07 4.03 12.29
CA GLU A 247 -15.85 3.77 11.51
C GLU A 247 -14.64 4.46 12.14
N GLN A 248 -13.61 3.67 12.42
CA GLN A 248 -12.32 4.13 12.94
C GLN A 248 -11.18 3.44 12.19
N ILE A 249 -9.96 3.90 12.43
CA ILE A 249 -8.75 3.28 11.87
C ILE A 249 -7.85 2.90 13.04
N LEU A 250 -7.54 1.60 13.12
CA LEU A 250 -6.41 1.11 13.90
C LEU A 250 -5.15 1.30 13.07
N THR A 251 -4.16 2.01 13.62
CA THR A 251 -2.88 2.25 12.97
C THR A 251 -1.80 1.48 13.69
N VAL A 252 -0.96 0.77 12.94
CA VAL A 252 0.27 0.16 13.47
C VAL A 252 1.47 0.86 12.86
N GLU A 253 2.22 1.58 13.69
CA GLU A 253 3.45 2.27 13.30
C GLU A 253 4.66 1.43 13.69
N LEU A 254 5.47 1.05 12.72
CA LEU A 254 6.75 0.38 12.94
C LEU A 254 7.88 1.40 13.03
N ASP A 255 8.87 1.12 13.88
CA ASP A 255 10.07 1.94 14.04
C ASP A 255 11.00 1.97 12.81
N ASN A 256 10.72 1.15 11.80
CA ASN A 256 11.36 1.22 10.48
C ASN A 256 10.65 2.16 9.48
N GLY A 257 9.63 2.89 9.92
CA GLY A 257 8.88 3.85 9.11
C GLY A 257 7.66 3.28 8.37
N THR A 258 7.43 1.96 8.44
CA THR A 258 6.22 1.35 7.88
C THR A 258 4.99 1.69 8.73
N VAL A 259 3.89 2.05 8.06
CA VAL A 259 2.59 2.30 8.70
C VAL A 259 1.53 1.41 8.08
N VAL A 260 0.79 0.68 8.91
CA VAL A 260 -0.33 -0.17 8.49
C VAL A 260 -1.63 0.43 8.98
N SER A 261 -2.60 0.62 8.08
CA SER A 261 -3.93 1.14 8.39
C SER A 261 -4.96 0.03 8.30
N ILE A 262 -5.67 -0.22 9.39
CA ILE A 262 -6.66 -1.28 9.53
C ILE A 262 -8.01 -0.61 9.82
N PRO A 263 -8.92 -0.50 8.83
CA PRO A 263 -10.25 0.00 9.08
C PRO A 263 -11.03 -0.94 10.00
N VAL A 264 -11.69 -0.37 10.99
CA VAL A 264 -12.53 -1.12 11.93
C VAL A 264 -13.84 -0.37 12.19
N THR A 265 -14.91 -1.11 12.48
CA THR A 265 -16.12 -0.53 13.08
C THR A 265 -16.09 -0.72 14.59
N VAL A 266 -16.10 0.37 15.36
CA VAL A 266 -16.20 0.31 16.82
C VAL A 266 -17.67 0.21 17.23
N GLY A 267 -18.05 -0.93 17.80
CA GLY A 267 -19.33 -1.13 18.46
C GLY A 267 -19.35 -0.48 19.84
N ALA A 268 -20.53 -0.01 20.26
CA ALA A 268 -20.72 0.51 21.62
C ALA A 268 -20.42 -0.61 22.63
N GLY A 269 -19.52 -0.34 23.57
CA GLY A 269 -19.21 -1.27 24.66
C GLY A 269 -20.46 -1.59 25.46
N SER A 270 -20.57 -2.83 25.96
CA SER A 270 -21.56 -3.17 26.98
C SER A 270 -21.20 -2.42 28.27
N GLY A 271 -21.58 -1.15 28.35
CA GLY A 271 -21.62 -0.45 29.63
C GLY A 271 -22.55 -1.25 30.55
N ASP A 272 -22.07 -1.56 31.75
CA ASP A 272 -22.85 -2.19 32.81
C ASP A 272 -24.20 -1.50 32.94
N ASP A 273 -25.24 -2.12 32.37
CA ASP A 273 -26.64 -1.77 32.60
C ASP A 273 -27.06 -2.48 33.89
N ASP A 274 -26.66 -1.90 35.03
CA ASP A 274 -27.25 -2.21 36.32
C ASP A 274 -28.70 -1.71 36.34
N GLY A 275 -29.64 -2.56 35.92
CA GLY A 275 -31.07 -2.25 36.01
C GLY A 275 -32.03 -3.30 35.43
N GLU A 276 -32.38 -4.29 36.27
CA GLU A 276 -33.49 -5.26 36.17
C GLU A 276 -34.66 -4.91 35.22
N ASP A 277 -35.07 -5.83 34.33
CA ASP A 277 -36.19 -6.76 34.60
C ASP A 277 -36.30 -7.80 33.46
N GLY A 278 -36.62 -9.05 33.83
CA GLY A 278 -36.71 -10.15 32.88
C GLY A 278 -37.98 -10.11 32.03
N THR A 279 -37.91 -10.64 30.81
CA THR A 279 -38.90 -11.59 30.26
C THR A 279 -38.47 -12.11 28.89
N ASP A 280 -38.79 -13.39 28.66
CA ASP A 280 -38.39 -14.24 27.53
C ASP A 280 -38.64 -13.67 26.12
N ALA A 281 -37.74 -14.07 25.22
CA ALA A 281 -37.85 -13.94 23.77
C ALA A 281 -39.09 -14.66 23.18
N PRO A 282 -39.42 -14.36 21.92
CA PRO A 282 -39.12 -15.39 20.93
C PRO A 282 -38.47 -14.88 19.64
N SER A 283 -37.80 -15.82 18.97
CA SER A 283 -37.12 -15.68 17.70
C SER A 283 -38.06 -15.45 16.50
N ALA A 284 -37.57 -14.69 15.51
CA ALA A 284 -37.55 -15.02 14.07
C ALA A 284 -37.47 -13.75 13.20
N GLY A 285 -36.68 -13.82 12.12
CA GLY A 285 -36.98 -13.07 10.89
C GLY A 285 -35.82 -12.25 10.31
N SER A 286 -35.15 -12.85 9.33
CA SER A 286 -34.34 -12.16 8.31
C SER A 286 -35.07 -10.94 7.73
N LEU A 287 -34.40 -9.76 7.72
CA LEU A 287 -34.75 -8.64 6.86
C LEU A 287 -33.50 -7.90 6.37
N ALA A 288 -33.29 -8.02 5.05
CA ALA A 288 -32.84 -7.03 4.08
C ALA A 288 -31.71 -6.02 4.44
N SER A 289 -30.64 -6.16 3.66
CA SER A 289 -29.67 -5.12 3.29
C SER A 289 -30.36 -3.76 3.02
N LEU A 290 -29.90 -2.75 3.75
CA LEU A 290 -30.08 -1.34 3.43
C LEU A 290 -28.68 -0.72 3.42
N ALA A 291 -28.21 -0.35 2.23
CA ALA A 291 -27.00 0.43 2.06
C ALA A 291 -27.18 1.84 2.67
N PRO A 292 -26.22 2.36 3.45
CA PRO A 292 -26.25 3.76 3.84
C PRO A 292 -25.75 4.64 2.69
N VAL A 293 -26.52 5.70 2.41
CA VAL A 293 -26.16 6.78 1.49
C VAL A 293 -25.16 7.69 2.19
N PHE A 294 -23.94 7.81 1.67
CA PHE A 294 -22.94 8.74 2.18
C PHE A 294 -23.35 10.20 1.89
N GLY A 295 -23.69 10.93 2.95
CA GLY A 295 -23.82 12.37 2.94
C GLY A 295 -22.46 13.02 3.13
N SER A 296 -21.88 13.56 2.04
CA SER A 296 -20.66 14.36 2.09
C SER A 296 -20.84 15.59 3.00
N SER A 297 -20.07 15.66 4.08
CA SER A 297 -19.77 16.92 4.77
C SER A 297 -18.28 17.22 4.59
N VAL A 298 -18.01 18.18 3.70
CA VAL A 298 -16.68 18.68 3.38
C VAL A 298 -16.15 19.49 4.56
N ALA A 299 -15.14 18.97 5.24
CA ALA A 299 -14.26 19.77 6.10
C ALA A 299 -13.06 20.23 5.26
N LEU A 300 -13.09 21.52 4.90
CA LEU A 300 -12.10 22.21 4.07
C LEU A 300 -10.81 22.45 4.89
N LEU A 301 -9.80 21.59 4.72
CA LEU A 301 -8.46 21.86 5.22
C LEU A 301 -7.64 22.60 4.15
N HIS A 302 -7.23 23.82 4.49
CA HIS A 302 -6.44 24.70 3.61
C HIS A 302 -5.04 24.12 3.38
N VAL A 303 -4.71 23.77 2.13
CA VAL A 303 -3.32 23.59 1.68
C VAL A 303 -2.94 24.80 0.83
N LEU A 304 -1.88 25.49 1.27
CA LEU A 304 -1.30 26.67 0.62
C LEU A 304 -0.79 26.30 -0.77
N GLY A 305 -1.30 27.00 -1.78
CA GLY A 305 -0.81 26.91 -3.15
C GLY A 305 0.58 27.54 -3.28
N PHE A 306 1.48 26.84 -3.97
CA PHE A 306 2.70 27.43 -4.49
C PHE A 306 2.42 27.82 -5.95
N GLU A 307 2.23 29.12 -6.19
CA GLU A 307 2.13 29.73 -7.50
C GLU A 307 3.49 29.66 -8.21
N ALA A 308 3.50 29.10 -9.42
CA ALA A 308 4.62 29.19 -10.34
C ALA A 308 4.72 30.62 -10.88
N ALA A 309 5.71 31.37 -10.39
CA ALA A 309 6.10 32.64 -10.99
C ALA A 309 6.90 32.37 -12.27
N GLY A 310 6.34 32.77 -13.40
CA GLY A 310 7.05 32.84 -14.68
C GLY A 310 8.20 33.85 -14.62
N ALA A 311 9.31 33.49 -15.26
CA ALA A 311 10.34 34.42 -15.66
C ALA A 311 10.64 34.17 -17.15
N GLU A 312 10.13 35.07 -18.00
CA GLU A 312 10.64 35.26 -19.35
C GLU A 312 12.13 35.63 -19.26
N GLY A 313 12.97 34.85 -19.95
CA GLY A 313 14.41 35.08 -20.03
C GLY A 313 14.94 34.50 -21.33
N SER A 314 14.82 35.28 -22.41
CA SER A 314 15.54 35.09 -23.67
C SER A 314 17.03 34.92 -23.39
N LEU A 315 17.64 33.82 -23.83
CA LEU A 315 19.09 33.76 -24.08
C LEU A 315 19.40 32.91 -25.31
N GLU A 316 20.34 33.45 -26.06
CA GLU A 316 20.65 33.21 -27.45
C GLU A 316 21.30 31.85 -27.74
N ALA A 317 21.14 31.42 -28.99
CA ALA A 317 21.92 30.36 -29.60
C ALA A 317 23.42 30.66 -29.55
N GLN A 318 24.22 29.69 -29.09
CA GLN A 318 25.60 29.55 -29.54
C GLN A 318 25.88 28.11 -29.96
N THR A 319 26.08 27.98 -31.27
CA THR A 319 26.67 26.82 -31.95
C THR A 319 28.18 26.90 -31.86
N ILE A 320 28.85 25.91 -31.27
CA ILE A 320 30.22 25.45 -31.58
C ILE A 320 30.27 23.99 -31.07
N GLY A 321 30.62 22.92 -31.79
CA GLY A 321 31.42 22.75 -32.99
C GLY A 321 32.54 21.75 -32.68
N SER A 322 32.54 20.63 -33.43
CA SER A 322 33.45 19.46 -33.46
C SER A 322 33.26 18.39 -32.40
#